data_AF-A0A2V6P515-F1
#
_entry.id   AF-A0A2V6P515-F1
#
_cell.length_a   1.000
_cell.length_b   1.000
_cell.length_c   1.000
_cell.angle_alpha   90.00
_cell.angle_beta   90.00
_cell.angle_gamma   90.00
#
_symmetry.space_group_name_H-M   'P 1'
#
loop_
_entity.id
_entity.type
_entity.pdbx_description
1 polymer ?
#
loop_
_entity_poly.entity_id
_entity_poly.type
_entity_poly.pdbx_seq_one_letter_code
_entity_poly.pdbx_strand_id
1 'polypeptide(L)'
;MKNFCLRIAAFLLLQASIFFAFVWDGNLSRETGYLAATIDKHRRLDQTRPPRIILIGSSSFAFGVRSDRLEKESGRTVVNMGLDSSLGVDFILEEVKRTLRKG
;
A
#
# COMPACT_ATOMS: atom_id res chain seq x y z
N MET A 1 32.92 -12.91 -32.24
CA MET A 1 32.66 -11.72 -31.40
C MET A 1 31.48 -10.89 -31.88
N LYS A 2 31.36 -10.55 -33.18
CA LYS A 2 30.23 -9.76 -33.72
C LYS A 2 28.83 -10.29 -33.33
N ASN A 3 28.61 -11.60 -33.44
CA ASN A 3 27.33 -12.23 -33.06
C ASN A 3 27.02 -12.13 -31.56
N PHE A 4 28.04 -12.07 -30.71
CA PHE A 4 27.88 -11.91 -29.26
C PHE A 4 27.50 -10.46 -28.92
N CYS A 5 28.20 -9.48 -29.51
CA CYS A 5 27.85 -8.06 -29.37
C CYS A 5 26.42 -7.76 -29.87
N LEU A 6 26.01 -8.38 -30.99
CA LEU A 6 24.65 -8.22 -31.51
C LEU A 6 23.57 -8.73 -30.54
N ARG A 7 23.81 -9.89 -29.89
CA ARG A 7 22.89 -10.46 -28.89
C ARG A 7 22.77 -9.57 -27.65
N ILE A 8 23.89 -9.02 -27.17
CA ILE A 8 23.88 -8.07 -26.05
C ILE A 8 23.11 -6.79 -26.43
N ALA A 9 23.38 -6.22 -27.61
CA ALA A 9 22.67 -5.03 -28.07
C ALA A 9 21.17 -5.28 -28.17
N ALA A 10 20.75 -6.41 -28.73
CA ALA A 10 19.34 -6.80 -28.82
C ALA A 10 18.69 -6.95 -27.42
N PHE A 11 19.39 -7.57 -26.47
CA PHE A 11 18.91 -7.72 -25.10
C PHE A 11 18.75 -6.36 -24.39
N LEU A 12 19.72 -5.47 -24.52
CA LEU A 12 19.65 -4.12 -23.94
C LEU A 12 18.54 -3.29 -24.58
N LEU A 13 18.34 -3.40 -25.91
CA LEU A 13 17.24 -2.74 -26.60
C LEU A 13 15.88 -3.26 -26.13
N LEU A 14 15.75 -4.58 -25.91
CA LEU A 14 14.53 -5.16 -25.35
C LEU A 14 14.25 -4.61 -23.94
N GLN A 15 15.27 -4.58 -23.07
CA GLN A 15 15.13 -4.01 -21.72
C GLN A 15 14.75 -2.52 -21.76
N ALA A 16 15.41 -1.73 -22.60
CA ALA A 16 15.11 -0.31 -22.78
C ALA A 16 13.69 -0.10 -23.30
N SER A 17 13.24 -0.94 -24.24
CA SER A 17 11.88 -0.87 -24.78
C SER A 17 10.83 -1.18 -23.72
N ILE A 18 11.06 -2.21 -22.89
CA ILE A 18 10.18 -2.55 -21.77
C ILE A 18 10.13 -1.38 -20.77
N PHE A 19 11.29 -0.86 -20.36
CA PHE A 19 11.36 0.28 -19.45
C PHE A 19 10.62 1.50 -20.01
N PHE A 20 10.83 1.82 -21.29
CA PHE A 20 10.17 2.96 -21.93
C PHE A 20 8.66 2.75 -22.02
N ALA A 21 8.19 1.53 -22.29
CA ALA A 21 6.76 1.22 -22.28
C ALA A 21 6.11 1.50 -20.91
N PHE A 22 6.76 1.09 -19.81
CA PHE A 22 6.27 1.34 -18.45
C PHE A 22 6.35 2.81 -18.02
N VAL A 23 7.37 3.56 -18.48
CA VAL A 23 7.52 4.99 -18.17
C VAL A 23 6.57 5.85 -19.03
N TRP A 24 6.35 5.46 -20.28
CA TRP A 24 5.45 6.15 -21.21
C TRP A 24 3.99 5.94 -20.86
N ASP A 25 3.65 4.78 -20.28
CA ASP A 25 2.35 4.57 -19.67
C ASP A 25 2.21 5.44 -18.41
N GLY A 26 1.89 6.71 -18.63
CA GLY A 26 1.60 7.69 -17.57
C GLY A 26 0.36 7.35 -16.73
N ASN A 27 -0.27 6.18 -16.96
CA ASN A 27 -1.38 5.64 -16.18
C ASN A 27 -0.97 4.93 -14.89
N LEU A 28 0.24 5.15 -14.36
CA LEU A 28 0.48 5.01 -12.93
C LEU A 28 -0.38 6.04 -12.19
N SER A 29 -1.68 5.74 -12.10
CA SER A 29 -2.68 6.59 -11.51
C SER A 29 -2.31 6.81 -10.06
N ARG A 30 -1.83 8.03 -9.79
CA ARG A 30 -1.48 8.48 -8.45
C ARG A 30 -2.68 8.40 -7.50
N GLU A 31 -3.89 8.35 -8.04
CA GLU A 31 -5.15 8.29 -7.30
C GLU A 31 -5.58 6.88 -6.93
N THR A 32 -5.15 5.85 -7.67
CA THR A 32 -5.51 4.44 -7.38
C THR A 32 -4.32 3.60 -6.91
N GLY A 33 -3.15 4.21 -6.77
CA GLY A 33 -1.96 3.55 -6.26
C GLY A 33 -2.12 3.07 -4.81
N TYR A 34 -1.28 2.10 -4.43
CA TYR A 34 -1.29 1.51 -3.09
C TYR A 34 -1.30 2.56 -1.95
N LEU A 35 -0.43 3.57 -2.04
CA LEU A 35 -0.37 4.62 -1.03
C LEU A 35 -1.56 5.58 -1.08
N ALA A 36 -2.26 5.72 -2.22
CA ALA A 36 -3.44 6.55 -2.33
C ALA A 36 -4.61 6.00 -1.50
N ALA A 37 -4.64 4.67 -1.26
CA ALA A 37 -5.61 4.03 -0.39
C ALA A 37 -5.57 4.57 1.06
N THR A 38 -4.48 5.23 1.47
CA THR A 38 -4.39 5.98 2.74
C THR A 38 -5.53 6.98 2.91
N ILE A 39 -5.95 7.64 1.83
CA ILE A 39 -7.07 8.61 1.84
C ILE A 39 -8.37 7.92 2.27
N ASP A 40 -8.68 6.77 1.68
CA ASP A 40 -9.89 6.01 2.00
C ASP A 40 -9.81 5.36 3.40
N LYS A 41 -8.61 4.94 3.80
CA LYS A 41 -8.33 4.39 5.14
C LYS A 41 -8.61 5.44 6.23
N HIS A 42 -8.11 6.67 6.08
CA HIS A 42 -8.40 7.78 7.00
C HIS A 42 -9.88 8.16 6.99
N ARG A 43 -10.51 8.23 5.80
CA ARG A 43 -11.96 8.48 5.71
C ARG A 43 -12.75 7.44 6.51
N ARG A 44 -12.43 6.15 6.40
CA ARG A 44 -13.06 5.07 7.19
C ARG A 44 -12.78 5.25 8.69
N LEU A 45 -11.54 5.61 9.06
CA LEU A 45 -11.14 5.83 10.45
C LEU A 45 -11.94 6.95 11.12
N ASP A 46 -12.16 8.05 10.40
CA ASP A 46 -12.90 9.22 10.91
C ASP A 46 -14.41 8.96 11.00
N GLN A 47 -14.97 8.20 10.05
CA GLN A 47 -16.40 7.88 10.02
C GLN A 47 -16.79 6.78 11.03
N THR A 48 -15.86 5.92 11.43
CA THR A 48 -16.14 4.80 12.33
C THR A 48 -16.21 5.25 13.78
N ARG A 49 -17.34 5.10 14.47
CA ARG A 49 -17.44 5.44 15.90
C ARG A 49 -16.87 4.34 16.79
N PRO A 50 -16.35 4.66 18.00
CA PRO A 50 -16.01 3.65 19.00
C PRO A 50 -17.25 2.85 19.46
N PRO A 51 -17.09 1.58 19.89
CA PRO A 51 -15.85 0.80 19.96
C PRO A 51 -15.42 0.24 18.60
N ARG A 52 -14.12 0.33 18.29
CA ARG A 52 -13.53 -0.09 17.00
C ARG A 52 -12.15 -0.70 17.20
N ILE A 53 -11.75 -1.58 16.28
CA ILE A 53 -10.41 -2.16 16.23
C ILE A 53 -9.62 -1.41 15.15
N ILE A 54 -8.47 -0.85 15.52
CA ILE A 54 -7.57 -0.19 14.57
C ILE A 54 -6.35 -1.10 14.40
N LEU A 55 -6.11 -1.56 13.17
CA LEU A 55 -4.94 -2.37 12.84
C LEU A 55 -3.83 -1.46 12.30
N ILE A 56 -2.66 -1.49 12.94
CA ILE A 56 -1.53 -0.61 12.65
C ILE A 56 -0.31 -1.49 12.41
N GLY A 57 0.40 -1.25 11.32
CA GLY A 57 1.57 -2.06 10.96
C GLY A 57 2.03 -1.83 9.53
N SER A 58 3.00 -2.62 9.08
CA SER A 58 3.55 -2.55 7.73
C SER A 58 2.67 -3.25 6.69
N SER A 59 3.23 -3.55 5.52
CA SER A 59 2.56 -4.21 4.40
C SER A 59 1.97 -5.57 4.79
N SER A 60 2.55 -6.27 5.77
CA SER A 60 1.98 -7.48 6.35
C SER A 60 0.59 -7.25 6.94
N PHE A 61 0.33 -6.09 7.55
CA PHE A 61 -1.01 -5.72 7.99
C PHE A 61 -1.87 -5.20 6.84
N ALA A 62 -1.29 -4.42 5.92
CA ALA A 62 -2.01 -3.86 4.77
C ALA A 62 -2.66 -4.96 3.90
N PHE A 63 -1.98 -6.09 3.72
CA PHE A 63 -2.42 -7.18 2.84
C PHE A 63 -2.76 -8.49 3.56
N GLY A 64 -2.20 -8.74 4.75
CA GLY A 64 -2.28 -10.05 5.41
C GLY A 64 -3.51 -10.26 6.28
N VAL A 65 -4.29 -9.21 6.59
CA VAL A 65 -5.42 -9.32 7.52
C VAL A 65 -6.77 -9.27 6.81
N ARG A 66 -7.55 -10.34 7.00
CA ARG A 66 -8.97 -10.43 6.64
C ARG A 66 -9.82 -9.60 7.61
N SER A 67 -9.87 -8.30 7.36
CA SER A 67 -10.60 -7.34 8.21
C SER A 67 -12.10 -7.68 8.27
N ASP A 68 -12.68 -8.14 7.16
CA ASP A 68 -14.07 -8.61 7.08
C ASP A 68 -14.39 -9.75 8.06
N ARG A 69 -13.49 -10.73 8.17
CA ARG A 69 -13.63 -11.84 9.12
C ARG A 69 -13.46 -11.35 10.55
N LEU A 70 -12.46 -10.50 10.81
CA LEU A 70 -12.25 -9.96 12.14
C LEU A 70 -13.44 -9.11 12.62
N GLU A 71 -14.07 -8.33 11.73
CA GLU A 71 -15.32 -7.60 12.03
C GLU A 71 -16.43 -8.56 12.43
N LYS A 72 -16.64 -9.62 11.63
CA LYS A 72 -17.68 -10.62 11.88
C LYS A 72 -17.50 -11.32 13.23
N GLU A 73 -16.28 -11.77 13.55
CA GLU A 73 -16.00 -12.54 14.77
C GLU A 73 -15.96 -11.66 16.02
N SER A 74 -15.50 -10.40 15.90
CA SER A 74 -15.36 -9.50 17.06
C SER A 74 -16.60 -8.67 17.36
N GLY A 75 -17.54 -8.59 16.41
CA GLY A 75 -18.70 -7.69 16.46
C GLY A 75 -18.34 -6.20 16.45
N ARG A 76 -17.10 -5.86 16.09
CA ARG A 76 -16.58 -4.48 16.09
C ARG A 76 -16.13 -4.09 14.70
N THR A 77 -16.32 -2.83 14.32
CA THR A 77 -15.76 -2.30 13.09
C THR A 77 -14.23 -2.32 13.17
N VAL A 78 -13.59 -2.79 12.10
CA VAL A 78 -12.14 -2.89 11.94
C VAL A 78 -11.71 -1.87 10.90
N VAL A 79 -10.70 -1.07 11.26
CA VAL A 79 -10.08 -0.10 10.36
C VAL A 79 -8.62 -0.50 10.17
N ASN A 80 -8.27 -0.90 8.95
CA ASN A 80 -6.91 -1.33 8.61
C ASN A 80 -6.05 -0.16 8.12
N MET A 81 -5.20 0.34 9.00
CA MET A 81 -4.24 1.43 8.77
C MET A 81 -2.83 0.91 8.44
N GLY A 82 -2.71 -0.34 7.99
CA GLY A 82 -1.43 -0.89 7.52
C GLY A 82 -0.92 -0.16 6.27
N LEU A 83 0.40 0.09 6.22
CA LEU A 83 1.09 0.89 5.20
C LEU A 83 2.42 0.26 4.75
N ASP A 84 3.08 0.84 3.75
CA ASP A 84 4.37 0.36 3.27
C ASP A 84 5.46 0.39 4.35
N SER A 85 6.29 -0.65 4.43
CA SER A 85 7.38 -0.71 5.42
C SER A 85 8.46 0.35 5.19
N SER A 86 8.64 0.86 3.97
CA SER A 86 9.63 1.87 3.64
C SER A 86 9.37 3.24 4.29
N LEU A 87 8.13 3.51 4.73
CA LEU A 87 7.77 4.75 5.42
C LEU A 87 8.31 4.82 6.86
N GLY A 88 8.72 3.69 7.42
CA GLY A 88 9.22 3.60 8.79
C GLY A 88 8.11 3.54 9.85
N VAL A 89 8.44 2.95 11.00
CA VAL A 89 7.47 2.67 12.07
C VAL A 89 6.89 3.97 12.66
N ASP A 90 7.71 5.00 12.83
CA ASP A 90 7.28 6.29 13.40
C ASP A 90 6.18 6.94 12.56
N PHE A 91 6.35 6.95 11.23
CA PHE A 91 5.33 7.47 10.31
C PHE A 91 4.02 6.70 10.45
N ILE A 92 4.09 5.36 10.42
CA ILE A 92 2.90 4.49 10.51
C ILE A 92 2.14 4.70 11.82
N LEU A 93 2.84 4.93 12.93
CA LEU A 93 2.21 5.20 14.23
C LEU A 93 1.60 6.61 14.30
N GLU A 94 2.27 7.62 13.73
CA GLU A 94 1.77 9.00 13.72
C GLU A 94 0.47 9.15 12.93
N GLU A 95 0.27 8.36 11.86
CA GLU A 95 -0.96 8.35 11.06
C GLU A 95 -2.22 8.18 11.92
N VAL A 96 -2.17 7.34 12.95
CA VAL A 96 -3.36 7.03 13.76
C VAL A 96 -3.43 7.78 15.08
N LYS A 97 -2.30 8.33 15.54
CA LYS A 97 -2.10 8.83 16.91
C LYS A 97 -3.20 9.79 17.37
N ARG A 98 -3.62 10.73 16.52
CA ARG A 98 -4.65 11.74 16.85
C ARG A 98 -6.05 11.14 17.03
N THR A 99 -6.28 9.95 16.49
CA THR A 99 -7.58 9.27 16.51
C THR A 99 -7.69 8.21 17.61
N LEU A 100 -6.57 7.87 18.25
CA LEU A 100 -6.52 6.95 19.37
C LEU A 100 -7.20 7.57 20.58
N ARG A 101 -7.92 6.73 21.32
CA ARG A 101 -8.54 7.08 22.61
C ARG A 101 -8.15 6.03 23.62
N LYS A 102 -8.23 6.38 24.91
CA LYS A 102 -8.08 5.39 25.98
C LYS A 102 -9.16 4.32 25.79
N GLY A 103 -8.72 3.07 25.66
CA GLY A 103 -9.58 1.89 25.53
C GLY A 103 -10.24 1.54 26.84
#